data_AF-A0A499VJT7-F1
#
_entry.id   AF-A0A499VJT7-F1
#
_cell.length_a   1.000
_cell.length_b   1.000
_cell.length_c   1.000
_cell.angle_alpha   90.00
_cell.angle_beta   90.00
_cell.angle_gamma   90.00
#
_symmetry.space_group_name_H-M   'P 1'
#
loop_
_entity.id
_entity.type
_entity.pdbx_description
1 polymer ?
#
loop_
_entity_poly.entity_id
_entity_poly.type
_entity_poly.pdbx_seq_one_letter_code
_entity_poly.pdbx_strand_id
1 'polypeptide(L)' 'MTTPPDDRTFRREMATAYRSGWHFIDLVTAIPQGGDSLMVTVFGEPVVVTRDEDEDVRAYRCLRRPRGRRSLCGAPCGTE' A
#
# COMPACT_ATOMS: atom_id res chain seq x y z
N MET A 1 2.99 24.95 -14.09
CA MET A 1 3.15 23.49 -13.94
C MET A 1 2.88 22.85 -15.29
N THR A 2 3.90 22.40 -15.99
CA THR A 2 3.78 21.63 -17.23
C THR A 2 3.45 20.19 -16.88
N THR A 3 2.28 19.72 -17.31
CA THR A 3 1.96 18.29 -17.29
C THR A 3 3.04 17.56 -18.08
N PRO A 4 3.62 16.44 -17.58
CA PRO A 4 4.58 15.67 -18.34
C PRO A 4 3.97 15.24 -19.69
N PRO A 5 4.76 15.13 -20.76
CA PRO A 5 4.27 14.68 -22.06
C PRO A 5 3.53 13.35 -21.88
N ASP A 6 2.41 13.17 -22.58
CA ASP A 6 1.67 11.90 -22.60
C ASP A 6 2.49 10.83 -23.32
N ASP A 7 3.50 10.30 -22.62
CA ASP A 7 4.43 9.33 -23.15
C ASP A 7 3.77 7.95 -23.15
N ARG A 8 3.27 7.58 -24.32
CA ARG A 8 2.64 6.28 -24.57
C ARG A 8 3.59 5.11 -24.26
N THR A 9 4.90 5.30 -24.37
CA THR A 9 5.91 4.30 -24.03
C THR A 9 5.96 4.10 -22.53
N PHE A 10 6.03 5.20 -21.76
CA PHE A 10 5.97 5.18 -20.30
C PHE A 10 4.68 4.53 -19.79
N ARG A 11 3.52 4.86 -20.37
CA ARG A 11 2.24 4.21 -20.01
C ARG A 11 2.23 2.72 -20.32
N ARG A 12 2.85 2.28 -21.42
CA ARG A 12 2.94 0.87 -21.81
C ARG A 12 3.91 0.09 -20.91
N GLU A 13 5.03 0.69 -20.54
CA GLU A 13 5.99 0.12 -19.57
C GLU A 13 5.34 0.00 -18.19
N MET A 14 4.67 1.04 -17.69
CA MET A 14 3.86 0.98 -16.47
C MET A 14 2.78 -0.11 -16.53
N ALA A 15 2.13 -0.28 -17.68
CA ALA A 15 1.07 -1.26 -17.84
C ALA A 15 1.58 -2.71 -17.91
N THR A 16 2.81 -2.95 -18.35
CA THR A 16 3.33 -4.29 -18.66
C THR A 16 4.39 -4.75 -17.65
N ALA A 17 5.35 -3.90 -17.31
CA ALA A 17 6.45 -4.25 -16.40
C ALA A 17 6.04 -4.18 -14.93
N TYR A 18 5.12 -3.28 -14.59
CA TYR A 18 4.78 -3.01 -13.19
C TYR A 18 3.46 -3.63 -12.72
N ARG A 19 2.58 -4.11 -13.60
CA ARG A 19 1.33 -4.75 -13.16
C ARG A 19 1.48 -6.19 -12.68
N SER A 20 2.52 -6.90 -13.12
CA SER A 20 2.73 -8.33 -12.82
C SER A 20 4.06 -8.62 -12.11
N GLY A 21 4.75 -7.58 -11.61
CA GLY A 21 6.00 -7.71 -10.87
C GLY A 21 5.82 -7.66 -9.34
N TRP A 22 6.87 -8.05 -8.62
CA TRP A 22 6.97 -7.81 -7.18
C TRP A 22 7.37 -6.37 -6.91
N HIS A 23 6.63 -5.69 -6.03
CA HIS A 23 6.91 -4.32 -5.63
C HIS A 23 7.43 -4.29 -4.20
N PHE A 24 8.60 -3.69 -4.01
CA PHE A 24 9.10 -3.41 -2.69
C PHE A 24 8.23 -2.33 -2.02
N ILE A 25 7.77 -2.61 -0.82
CA ILE A 25 6.94 -1.69 -0.04
C ILE A 25 7.76 -1.10 1.12
N ASP A 26 8.16 -1.95 2.06
CA ASP A 26 9.02 -1.59 3.19
C ASP A 26 9.60 -2.88 3.82
N LEU A 27 10.41 -2.71 4.86
CA LEU A 27 10.88 -3.78 5.74
C LEU A 27 9.82 -4.12 6.80
N VAL A 28 9.87 -5.35 7.31
CA VAL A 28 8.98 -5.79 8.42
C VAL A 28 9.12 -4.92 9.68
N THR A 29 10.24 -4.23 9.83
CA THR A 29 10.47 -3.27 10.92
C THR A 29 9.53 -2.06 10.89
N ALA A 30 8.84 -1.81 9.78
CA ALA A 30 7.78 -0.79 9.69
C ALA A 30 6.45 -1.23 10.35
N ILE A 31 6.26 -2.53 10.55
CA ILE A 31 5.11 -3.17 11.22
C ILE A 31 5.62 -4.22 12.23
N PRO A 32 6.34 -3.78 13.27
CA PRO A 32 7.12 -4.66 14.12
C PRO A 32 6.28 -5.63 14.97
N GLN A 33 5.01 -5.32 15.25
CA GLN A 33 4.14 -6.12 16.13
C GLN A 33 2.90 -6.61 15.39
N GLY A 34 2.31 -7.70 15.89
CA GLY A 34 0.97 -8.13 15.46
C GLY A 34 -0.05 -7.03 15.72
N GLY A 35 -0.91 -6.77 14.73
CA GLY A 35 -1.88 -5.66 14.73
C GLY A 35 -1.36 -4.36 14.11
N ASP A 36 -0.06 -4.23 13.85
CA ASP A 36 0.48 -3.06 13.16
C ASP A 36 0.04 -3.03 11.69
N SER A 37 -0.17 -1.81 11.18
CA SER A 37 -0.55 -1.61 9.78
C SER A 37 0.11 -0.39 9.15
N LEU A 38 0.40 -0.51 7.87
CA LEU A 38 0.97 0.54 7.02
C LEU A 38 0.04 0.78 5.83
N MET A 39 -0.28 2.04 5.57
CA MET A 39 -1.02 2.45 4.38
C MET A 39 -0.04 2.94 3.30
N VAL A 40 -0.10 2.32 2.14
CA VAL A 40 0.75 2.65 0.98
C VAL A 40 -0.07 2.84 -0.28
N THR A 41 0.50 3.51 -1.28
CA THR A 41 -0.12 3.66 -2.60
C THR A 41 0.69 2.89 -3.62
N VAL A 42 0.07 1.90 -4.26
CA VAL A 42 0.69 1.03 -5.27
C VAL A 42 -0.08 1.22 -6.58
N PHE A 43 0.57 1.74 -7.62
CA PHE A 43 -0.07 2.11 -8.91
C PHE A 43 -1.28 3.03 -8.79
N GLY A 44 -1.26 3.95 -7.81
CA GLY A 44 -2.39 4.85 -7.55
C GLY A 44 -3.57 4.19 -6.82
N GLU A 45 -3.44 2.91 -6.47
CA GLU A 45 -4.40 2.19 -5.64
C GLU A 45 -3.95 2.20 -4.18
N PRO A 46 -4.83 2.56 -3.23
CA PRO A 46 -4.53 2.45 -1.81
C PRO A 46 -4.49 0.98 -1.39
N VAL A 47 -3.40 0.59 -0.73
CA VAL A 47 -3.18 -0.75 -0.18
C VAL A 47 -2.85 -0.61 1.32
N VAL A 48 -3.46 -1.46 2.14
CA VAL A 48 -3.11 -1.64 3.55
C VAL A 48 -2.28 -2.91 3.68
N VAL A 49 -1.11 -2.79 4.30
CA VAL A 49 -0.26 -3.91 4.70
C VAL A 49 -0.40 -4.09 6.20
N THR A 50 -0.69 -5.30 6.66
CA THR A 50 -0.91 -5.63 8.06
C THR A 50 -0.02 -6.79 8.48
N ARG A 51 0.44 -6.78 9.72
CA ARG A 51 0.94 -7.98 10.39
C ARG A 51 -0.16 -8.53 11.29
N ASP A 52 -0.59 -9.76 11.08
CA ASP A 52 -1.57 -10.39 11.98
C ASP A 52 -0.91 -10.92 13.26
N GLU A 53 -1.72 -11.43 14.19
CA GLU A 53 -1.24 -11.97 15.46
C GLU A 53 -0.40 -13.24 15.30
N ASP A 54 -0.58 -13.97 14.18
CA ASP A 54 0.22 -15.14 13.80
C ASP A 54 1.54 -14.74 13.09
N GLU A 55 1.87 -13.45 13.11
CA GLU A 55 3.02 -12.82 12.48
C GLU A 55 3.05 -12.83 10.93
N ASP A 56 1.96 -13.23 10.28
CA ASP A 56 1.86 -13.23 8.83
C ASP A 56 1.64 -11.81 8.29
N VAL A 57 2.33 -11.49 7.19
CA VAL A 57 2.21 -10.20 6.49
C VAL A 57 1.24 -10.32 5.34
N ARG A 58 0.17 -9.52 5.37
CA ARG A 58 -0.89 -9.52 4.36
C ARG A 58 -1.07 -8.13 3.76
N ALA A 59 -1.48 -8.07 2.50
CA ALA A 59 -1.72 -6.83 1.78
C ALA A 59 -3.12 -6.83 1.14
N TYR A 60 -3.89 -5.77 1.38
CA TYR A 60 -5.27 -5.64 0.92
C TYR A 60 -5.49 -4.32 0.19
N ARG A 61 -6.14 -4.37 -0.98
CA ARG A 61 -6.60 -3.16 -1.68
C ARG A 61 -7.79 -2.55 -0.94
N CYS A 62 -7.71 -1.26 -0.62
CA CYS A 62 -8.79 -0.56 0.07
C CYS A 62 -9.98 -0.32 -0.89
N LEU A 63 -11.15 -0.90 -0.58
CA LEU A 63 -12.38 -0.73 -1.38
C LEU A 63 -12.94 0.70 -1.31
N ARG A 64 -12.62 1.45 -0.25
CA ARG A 64 -12.93 2.87 -0.12
C ARG A 64 -11.62 3.64 -0.03
N ARG A 65 -11.47 4.67 -0.85
CA ARG A 65 -10.32 5.58 -0.74
C ARG A 65 -10.35 6.22 0.65
N PRO A 66 -9.27 6.11 1.44
CA PRO A 66 -9.20 6.79 2.73
C PRO A 66 -9.38 8.28 2.49
N ARG A 67 -10.36 8.90 3.17
CA ARG A 67 -10.58 10.34 3.10
C ARG A 67 -9.47 11.04 3.87
N GLY A 68 -8.36 11.37 3.20
CA GLY A 68 -7.42 12.46 3.51
C GLY A 68 -6.74 12.53 4.89
N ARG A 69 -7.10 11.72 5.89
CA ARG A 69 -6.37 11.65 7.14
C ARG A 69 -5.20 10.71 6.96
N ARG A 70 -3.99 11.28 7.02
CA ARG A 70 -2.75 10.56 7.34
C ARG A 70 -2.93 9.96 8.73
N SER A 71 -3.61 8.82 8.79
CA SER A 71 -3.85 8.12 10.02
C SER A 71 -2.57 7.39 10.37
N LEU A 72 -1.79 8.00 11.26
CA LEU A 72 -1.05 7.23 12.26
C LEU A 72 -2.12 6.44 13.03
N CYS A 73 -2.50 5.27 12.52
CA CYS A 73 -3.45 4.40 13.20
C CYS A 73 -2.73 3.71 14.35
N GLY A 74 -2.43 4.46 15.41
CA GLY A 74 -2.24 3.94 16.75
C GLY A 74 -3.61 3.73 17.42
N ALA A 75 -4.49 2.96 16.79
CA ALA A 75 -5.74 2.53 17.39
C ALA A 75 -5.73 1.00 17.42
N PRO A 76 -5.78 0.36 18.61
CA PRO A 76 -5.86 -1.09 18.71
C PRO A 76 -7.18 -1.53 18.09
N CYS A 77 -7.11 -2.15 16.93
CA CYS A 77 -8.28 -2.70 16.27
C CYS A 77 -8.62 -4.05 16.91
N GLY A 78 -9.40 -3.99 18.00
CA GLY A 78 -10.39 -5.00 18.39
C GLY A 78 -9.88 -6.28 19.03
N THR A 79 -10.08 -6.39 20.35
CA THR A 79 -10.45 -7.64 21.01
C THR A 79 -11.82 -8.11 20.53
N GLU A 80 -11.88 -9.29 19.91
CA GLU A 80 -12.88 -10.36 20.11
C GLU A 80 -12.44 -11.64 19.41
#